data_AF-A0A2S7SSS5-F1
#
_entry.id   AF-A0A2S7SSS5-F1
#
_cell.length_a   1.000
_cell.length_b   1.000
_cell.length_c   1.000
_cell.angle_alpha   90.00
_cell.angle_beta   90.00
_cell.angle_gamma   90.00
#
_symmetry.space_group_name_H-M   'P 1'
#
loop_
_entity.id
_entity.type
_entity.pdbx_description
1 polymer ?
#
loop_
_entity_poly.entity_id
_entity_poly.type
_entity_poly.pdbx_seq_one_letter_code
_entity_poly.pdbx_strand_id
1 'polypeptide(L)' 'MSVIMEVKEPAVAYNKQYMTIPEYLEMENASAEKHEYYQGEIFTMSGAKVPHNRVFKNLYKALLLNLDGLPC' A
#
# COMPACT_ATOMS: atom_id res chain seq x y z
N MET A 1 -22.20 9.48 -25.54
CA MET A 1 -22.96 9.15 -24.31
C MET A 1 -21.96 8.56 -23.32
N SER A 2 -21.48 9.35 -22.36
CA SER A 2 -20.51 8.88 -21.36
C SER A 2 -21.26 8.03 -20.34
N VAL A 3 -20.92 6.74 -20.23
CA VAL A 3 -21.49 5.86 -19.20
C VAL A 3 -20.69 6.10 -17.92
N ILE A 4 -21.29 6.84 -17.00
CA ILE A 4 -20.85 6.93 -15.61
C ILE A 4 -21.09 5.55 -14.98
N MET A 5 -20.03 4.77 -14.77
CA MET A 5 -20.09 3.57 -13.96
C MET A 5 -20.23 4.00 -12.49
N GLU A 6 -21.42 3.84 -11.91
CA GLU A 6 -21.58 3.99 -10.47
C GLU A 6 -20.93 2.79 -9.77
N VAL A 7 -19.77 3.03 -9.16
CA VAL A 7 -19.13 2.07 -8.27
C VAL A 7 -19.90 2.08 -6.94
N LYS A 8 -20.76 1.08 -6.73
CA LYS A 8 -21.43 0.87 -5.44
C LYS A 8 -20.48 0.16 -4.48
N GLU A 9 -19.56 0.90 -3.88
CA GLU A 9 -18.73 0.39 -2.80
C GLU A 9 -19.57 0.17 -1.54
N PRO A 10 -19.37 -0.93 -0.79
CA PRO A 10 -20.04 -1.12 0.49
C PRO A 10 -19.62 0.00 1.44
N ALA A 11 -20.55 0.52 2.24
CA ALA A 11 -20.27 1.49 3.29
C ALA A 11 -19.49 0.81 4.43
N VAL A 12 -18.21 0.53 4.18
CA VAL A 12 -17.28 0.18 5.25
C VAL A 12 -17.14 1.44 6.08
N ALA A 13 -17.63 1.40 7.31
CA ALA A 13 -17.43 2.49 8.26
C ALA A 13 -15.94 2.51 8.64
N TYR A 14 -15.11 3.10 7.79
CA TYR A 14 -13.78 3.52 8.17
C TYR A 14 -13.98 4.53 9.29
N ASN A 15 -13.70 4.13 10.52
CA ASN A 15 -13.57 5.09 11.60
C ASN A 15 -12.43 6.02 11.17
N LYS A 16 -12.77 7.22 10.67
CA LYS A 16 -11.81 8.19 10.16
C LYS A 16 -11.01 8.77 11.32
N GLN A 17 -10.14 7.94 11.87
CA GLN A 17 -9.09 8.36 12.77
C GLN A 17 -7.98 8.92 11.90
N TYR A 18 -7.94 10.25 11.81
CA TYR A 18 -6.83 10.94 11.18
C TYR A 18 -5.63 10.89 12.14
N MET A 19 -4.55 10.31 11.66
CA MET A 19 -3.29 10.18 12.39
C MET A 19 -2.23 11.07 11.75
N THR A 20 -1.39 11.70 12.55
CA THR A 20 -0.19 12.37 12.03
C THR A 20 0.86 11.34 11.63
N ILE A 21 1.83 11.71 10.78
CA ILE A 21 2.90 10.81 10.37
C ILE A 21 3.67 10.23 11.58
N PRO A 22 4.08 11.03 12.60
CA PRO A 22 4.77 10.50 13.77
C PRO A 22 3.97 9.46 14.55
N GLU A 23 2.68 9.73 14.79
CA GLU A 23 1.77 8.80 15.48
C GLU A 23 1.61 7.49 14.67
N TYR A 24 1.51 7.59 13.34
CA TYR A 24 1.43 6.42 12.46
C TYR A 24 2.68 5.57 12.55
N LEU A 25 3.86 6.18 12.52
CA LEU A 25 5.12 5.46 12.62
C LEU A 25 5.29 4.79 13.99
N GLU A 26 4.87 5.43 15.08
CA GLU A 26 4.89 4.82 16.42
C GLU A 26 3.99 3.58 16.49
N MET A 27 2.75 3.70 16.00
CA MET A 27 1.81 2.58 15.92
C MET A 27 2.33 1.45 15.02
N GLU A 28 2.77 1.78 13.80
CA GLU A 28 3.22 0.80 12.80
C GLU A 28 4.49 0.05 13.24
N ASN A 29 5.39 0.69 13.98
CA ASN A 29 6.58 0.03 14.52
C ASN A 29 6.26 -1.01 15.61
N ALA A 30 5.18 -0.81 16.36
CA ALA A 30 4.71 -1.75 17.38
C ALA A 30 3.77 -2.83 16.82
N SER A 31 3.33 -2.69 15.57
CA SER A 31 2.31 -3.54 14.97
C SER A 31 2.88 -4.86 14.42
N ALA A 32 2.13 -5.95 14.61
CA ALA A 32 2.43 -7.24 14.00
C ALA A 32 1.95 -7.33 12.54
N GLU A 33 1.01 -6.46 12.16
CA GLU A 33 0.44 -6.37 10.82
C GLU A 33 0.96 -5.12 10.10
N LYS A 34 0.91 -5.15 8.78
CA LYS A 34 1.35 -4.03 7.95
C LYS A 34 0.18 -3.16 7.53
N HIS A 35 0.38 -1.86 7.63
CA HIS A 35 -0.61 -0.86 7.25
C HIS A 35 -0.08 0.07 6.17
N GLU A 36 -1.00 0.70 5.45
CA GLU A 36 -0.72 1.76 4.49
C GLU A 36 -1.27 3.07 5.05
N TYR A 37 -0.48 4.14 4.94
CA TYR A 37 -0.89 5.50 5.34
C TYR A 37 -1.17 6.35 4.11
N TYR A 38 -2.34 6.97 4.06
CA TYR A 38 -2.69 7.93 3.01
C TYR A 38 -3.49 9.10 3.59
N GLN A 39 -2.91 10.30 3.53
CA GLN A 39 -3.56 11.56 3.97
C GLN A 39 -4.15 11.53 5.40
N GLY A 40 -3.49 10.82 6.31
CA GLY A 40 -3.92 10.67 7.70
C GLY A 40 -4.79 9.44 7.95
N GLU A 41 -5.23 8.75 6.90
CA GLU A 41 -6.01 7.52 6.99
C GLU A 41 -5.09 6.30 6.94
N ILE A 42 -5.47 5.25 7.66
CA ILE A 42 -4.72 4.01 7.80
C ILE A 42 -5.54 2.87 7.20
N PHE A 43 -4.92 2.11 6.31
CA PHE A 43 -5.53 0.97 5.62
C PHE A 43 -4.78 -0.30 5.98
N THR A 44 -5.48 -1.41 6.15
CA THR A 44 -4.83 -2.72 6.27
C THR A 44 -4.18 -3.07 4.94
N MET A 45 -2.89 -3.41 4.96
CA MET A 45 -2.18 -3.76 3.73
C MET A 45 -2.77 -5.04 3.14
N SER A 46 -3.06 -5.03 1.85
CA SER A 46 -3.48 -6.24 1.14
C SER A 46 -2.28 -7.17 1.02
N GLY A 47 -2.15 -8.12 1.95
CA GLY A 47 -1.07 -9.09 1.96
C GLY A 47 -0.88 -9.79 0.60
N ALA A 48 0.30 -10.33 0.34
CA ALA A 48 0.64 -10.87 -0.98
C ALA A 48 0.44 -12.38 -1.11
N LYS A 49 -0.11 -12.82 -2.24
CA LYS A 49 -0.15 -14.24 -2.63
C LYS A 49 1.14 -14.65 -3.37
N VAL A 50 1.43 -15.95 -3.41
CA VAL A 50 2.61 -16.49 -4.14
C VAL A 50 2.69 -16.02 -5.60
N PRO A 51 1.60 -16.04 -6.41
CA PRO A 51 1.65 -15.53 -7.78
C PRO A 51 2.01 -14.05 -7.87
N HIS A 52 1.45 -13.21 -6.98
CA HIS A 52 1.79 -11.78 -6.89
C HIS A 52 3.28 -11.60 -6.63
N ASN A 53 3.84 -12.34 -5.66
CA ASN A 53 5.26 -12.27 -5.32
C ASN A 53 6.17 -12.71 -6.48
N ARG A 54 5.75 -13.65 -7.33
CA ARG A 54 6.53 -14.05 -8.51
C ARG A 54 6.63 -12.92 -9.54
N VAL A 55 5.52 -12.26 -9.83
CA VAL A 55 5.49 -11.12 -10.78
C VAL A 55 6.31 -9.96 -10.22
N PHE A 56 6.08 -9.61 -8.95
CA PHE A 56 6.84 -8.56 -8.26
C PHE A 56 8.35 -8.82 -8.32
N LYS A 57 8.81 -10.03 -7.99
CA LYS A 57 10.24 -10.37 -7.99
C LYS A 57 10.88 -10.27 -9.37
N ASN A 58 10.18 -10.66 -10.43
CA ASN A 58 10.71 -10.54 -11.79
C ASN A 58 10.95 -9.08 -12.18
N LEU A 59 9.99 -8.20 -11.89
CA LEU A 59 10.11 -6.77 -12.14
C LEU A 59 11.21 -6.14 -11.27
N TYR A 60 11.17 -6.40 -9.96
CA TYR A 60 12.16 -5.90 -9.01
C TYR A 60 13.58 -6.29 -9.42
N LYS A 61 13.81 -7.56 -9.80
CA LYS A 61 15.12 -8.03 -10.24
C LYS A 61 15.58 -7.33 -11.52
N ALA A 62 14.68 -7.12 -12.48
CA ALA A 62 15.02 -6.41 -13.71
C ALA A 62 15.46 -4.97 -13.40
N LEU A 63 14.73 -4.25 -12.55
CA LEU A 63 15.10 -2.89 -12.14
C LEU A 63 16.44 -2.87 -11.41
N LEU A 64 16.64 -3.76 -10.43
CA LEU A 64 17.89 -3.85 -9.68
C LEU A 64 19.10 -4.00 -10.59
N LEU A 65 19.04 -4.93 -11.56
CA LEU A 65 20.15 -5.18 -12.48
C LEU A 65 20.43 -3.99 -13.42
N ASN A 66 19.42 -3.18 -13.76
CA ASN A 66 19.59 -2.03 -14.64
C ASN A 66 20.07 -0.78 -13.90
N LEU A 67 19.86 -0.71 -12.59
CA LEU A 67 20.24 0.43 -11.76
C LEU A 67 21.54 0.18 -10.97
N ASP A 68 22.05 -1.05 -10.97
CA ASP A 68 23.26 -1.41 -10.24
C ASP A 68 24.48 -0.60 -10.73
N GLY A 69 25.17 0.05 -9.79
CA GLY A 69 26.35 0.88 -10.06
C GLY A 69 26.07 2.28 -10.65
N LEU A 70 24.80 2.64 -10.89
CA LEU A 70 24.45 4.00 -11.30
C LEU A 70 24.37 4.95 -10.09
N PRO A 71 24.74 6.23 -10.24
CA PRO A 71 24.50 7.22 -9.20
C PRO A 71 23.00 7.38 -8.96
N CYS A 72 22.63 7.53 -7.68
CA CYS A 72 21.27 7.83 -7.26
C CYS A 72 20.83 9.24 -7.66
#